data_AF-A0A365TBR7-F1
#
_entry.id   AF-A0A365TBR7-F1
#
_cell.length_a   1.000
_cell.length_b   1.000
_cell.length_c   1.000
_cell.angle_alpha   90.00
_cell.angle_beta   90.00
_cell.angle_gamma   90.00
#
_symmetry.space_group_name_H-M   'P 1'
#
loop_
_entity.id
_entity.type
_entity.pdbx_description
1 polymer ?
#
loop_
_entity_poly.entity_id
_entity_poly.type
_entity_poly.pdbx_seq_one_letter_code
_entity_poly.pdbx_strand_id
1 'polypeptide(L)' 'MNPENVPFVGAVFRFGARDRVLDSILLLGPVVILAFVILGRNILTKTVTGLYILSFAGYVLYKGIR' A
#
# COMPACT_ATOMS: atom_id res chain seq x y z
N MET A 1 23.73 4.33 10.45
CA MET A 1 23.17 5.67 10.17
C MET A 1 21.67 5.59 10.40
N ASN A 2 21.10 6.46 11.24
CA ASN A 2 19.65 6.45 11.51
C ASN A 2 18.92 7.23 10.40
N PRO A 3 18.06 6.59 9.58
CA PRO A 3 17.38 7.24 8.45
C PRO A 3 16.46 8.41 8.85
N GLU A 4 16.10 8.51 10.13
CA GLU A 4 15.28 9.57 10.72
C GLU A 4 15.95 10.97 10.70
N ASN A 5 17.27 11.03 10.58
CA ASN A 5 18.03 12.29 10.61
C ASN A 5 18.20 12.93 9.23
N VAL A 6 17.66 12.31 8.16
CA VAL A 6 17.75 12.87 6.81
C VAL A 6 16.60 13.87 6.61
N PRO A 7 16.86 15.15 6.26
CA PRO A 7 15.88 16.25 6.30
C PRO A 7 14.73 16.20 5.27
N PHE A 8 14.46 15.05 4.66
CA PHE A 8 13.28 14.78 3.83
C PHE A 8 12.65 13.41 4.17
N VAL A 9 13.50 12.38 4.36
CA VAL A 9 13.07 11.03 4.75
C VAL A 9 12.52 11.03 6.18
N GLY A 10 13.11 11.81 7.09
CA GLY A 10 12.64 11.96 8.47
C GLY A 10 11.25 12.58 8.59
N ALA A 11 10.85 13.47 7.67
CA ALA A 11 9.49 13.99 7.61
C ALA A 11 8.49 12.91 7.18
N VAL A 12 8.84 12.13 6.14
CA VAL A 12 8.03 10.99 5.69
C VAL A 12 7.96 9.89 6.75
N PHE A 13 8.98 9.70 7.60
CA PHE A 13 8.94 8.73 8.71
C PHE A 13 8.24 9.28 9.96
N ARG A 14 8.32 10.58 10.25
CA ARG A 14 7.62 11.23 11.38
C ARG A 14 6.14 11.42 11.12
N PHE A 15 5.77 11.78 9.90
CA PHE A 15 4.38 11.93 9.45
C PHE A 15 3.86 10.70 8.70
N GLY A 16 4.74 9.73 8.43
CA GLY A 16 4.39 8.45 7.84
C GLY A 16 3.44 7.72 8.74
N ALA A 17 2.42 7.13 8.13
CA ALA A 17 1.47 6.31 8.84
C ALA A 17 2.25 5.18 9.55
N ARG A 18 2.45 5.29 10.87
CA ARG A 18 2.84 4.15 11.73
C ARG A 18 1.67 3.20 11.81
N ASP A 19 1.29 2.66 10.67
CA ASP A 19 0.09 1.89 10.47
C ASP A 19 0.44 0.64 9.72
N ARG A 20 0.63 -0.41 10.52
CA ARG A 20 0.99 -1.73 10.02
C ARG A 20 0.00 -2.24 8.98
N VAL A 21 -1.27 -1.84 9.04
CA VAL A 21 -2.28 -2.27 8.07
C VAL A 21 -2.03 -1.58 6.74
N LEU A 22 -1.88 -0.25 6.74
CA LEU A 22 -1.59 0.49 5.51
C LEU A 22 -0.25 0.07 4.90
N ASP A 23 0.78 -0.10 5.73
CA ASP A 23 2.10 -0.58 5.31
C ASP A 23 2.03 -1.96 4.65
N SER A 24 1.24 -2.87 5.23
CA SER A 24 1.05 -4.22 4.68
C SER A 24 0.30 -4.19 3.34
N ILE A 25 -0.73 -3.33 3.22
CA ILE A 25 -1.45 -3.14 1.95
C ILE A 25 -0.47 -2.58 0.90
N LEU A 26 0.34 -1.56 1.22
CA LEU A 26 1.35 -1.02 0.31
C LEU A 26 2.37 -2.07 -0.15
N LEU A 27 2.85 -2.92 0.77
CA LEU A 27 3.76 -4.03 0.45
C LEU A 27 3.12 -5.11 -0.43
N LEU A 28 1.81 -5.31 -0.35
CA LEU A 28 1.08 -6.21 -1.24
C LEU A 28 0.97 -5.66 -2.67
N GLY A 29 1.05 -4.35 -2.88
CA GLY A 29 0.97 -3.72 -4.20
C GLY A 29 1.95 -4.32 -5.23
N PRO A 30 3.27 -4.35 -4.95
CA PRO A 30 4.25 -5.03 -5.80
C PRO A 30 3.94 -6.50 -6.07
N VAL A 31 3.42 -7.23 -5.07
CA VAL A 31 3.04 -8.65 -5.22
C VAL A 31 1.87 -8.80 -6.19
N VAL A 32 0.86 -7.93 -6.09
CA VAL A 32 -0.29 -7.90 -7.01
C VAL A 32 0.18 -7.58 -8.43
N ILE A 33 1.09 -6.62 -8.60
CA ILE A 33 1.67 -6.29 -9.92
C ILE A 33 2.43 -7.50 -10.49
N LEU A 34 3.26 -8.16 -9.68
CA LEU A 34 4.02 -9.33 -10.13
C LEU A 34 3.09 -10.49 -10.52
N ALA A 35 2.02 -10.72 -9.76
CA ALA A 35 0.98 -11.68 -10.12
C ALA A 35 0.33 -11.32 -11.47
N PHE A 36 0.11 -10.04 -11.75
CA PHE A 36 -0.41 -9.56 -13.03
C PHE A 36 0.55 -9.82 -14.19
N VAL A 37 1.86 -9.65 -13.97
CA VAL A 37 2.91 -9.93 -14.95
C VAL A 37 2.97 -11.42 -15.28
N ILE A 38 2.86 -12.30 -14.28
CA ILE A 38 2.99 -13.75 -14.45
C ILE A 38 1.71 -14.37 -15.03
N LEU A 39 0.55 -14.04 -14.45
CA LEU A 39 -0.74 -14.66 -14.79
C LEU A 39 -1.45 -13.96 -15.95
N GLY A 40 -0.94 -12.80 -16.37
CA GLY A 40 -1.54 -11.96 -17.39
C GLY A 40 -2.86 -11.31 -16.97
N ARG A 41 -3.49 -10.63 -17.92
CA ARG A 41 -4.76 -9.92 -17.72
C ARG A 41 -5.93 -10.89 -17.90
N ASN A 42 -6.41 -11.48 -16.81
CA ASN A 42 -7.56 -12.39 -16.78
C ASN A 42 -8.62 -11.90 -15.75
N ILE A 43 -9.75 -12.60 -15.64
CA ILE A 43 -10.83 -12.18 -14.72
C ILE A 43 -10.38 -12.22 -13.26
N LEU A 44 -9.57 -13.21 -12.88
CA LEU A 44 -9.07 -13.39 -11.51
C LEU A 44 -8.14 -12.25 -11.13
N THR A 45 -7.16 -11.92 -11.97
CA THR A 45 -6.22 -10.82 -11.71
C THR A 45 -6.92 -9.47 -11.64
N LYS A 46 -7.93 -9.22 -12.49
CA LYS A 46 -8.78 -8.02 -12.40
C LYS A 46 -9.53 -7.94 -11.06
N THR A 47 -10.13 -9.04 -10.60
CA THR A 47 -10.85 -9.08 -9.33
C THR A 47 -9.92 -8.86 -8.14
N VAL A 48 -8.76 -9.52 -8.11
CA VAL A 48 -7.75 -9.32 -7.06
C VAL A 48 -7.29 -7.87 -7.01
N THR A 49 -6.99 -7.26 -8.16
CA THR A 49 -6.62 -5.84 -8.23
C THR A 49 -7.74 -4.94 -7.76
N GLY A 50 -8.99 -5.22 -8.14
CA GLY A 50 -10.15 -4.45 -7.69
C GLY A 50 -10.31 -4.49 -6.17
N LEU A 51 -10.21 -5.68 -5.57
CA LEU A 51 -10.24 -5.86 -4.12
C LEU A 51 -9.10 -5.12 -3.43
N TYR A 52 -7.88 -5.23 -3.95
CA TYR A 52 -6.72 -4.51 -3.45
C TYR A 52 -6.95 -2.99 -3.39
N ILE A 53 -7.44 -2.41 -4.49
CA ILE A 53 -7.70 -0.96 -4.57
C ILE A 53 -8.82 -0.56 -3.61
N LEU A 54 -9.90 -1.34 -3.54
CA LEU A 54 -11.02 -1.07 -2.64
C LEU A 54 -10.60 -1.14 -1.17
N SER A 55 -9.78 -2.14 -0.79
CA SER A 55 -9.24 -2.26 0.56
C SER A 55 -8.35 -1.06 0.90
N PHE A 56 -7.46 -0.65 0.00
CA PHE A 56 -6.62 0.52 0.21
C PHE A 56 -7.46 1.80 0.37
N ALA A 57 -8.35 2.08 -0.58
CA ALA A 57 -9.19 3.28 -0.56
C ALA A 57 -10.13 3.31 0.66
N GLY A 58 -10.78 2.18 0.96
CA GLY A 58 -11.68 2.05 2.10
C GLY A 58 -10.95 2.23 3.44
N TYR A 59 -9.74 1.68 3.57
CA TYR A 59 -8.94 1.83 4.79
C TYR A 59 -8.44 3.26 4.97
N VAL A 60 -7.97 3.90 3.89
CA VAL A 60 -7.56 5.31 3.91
C VAL A 60 -8.74 6.21 4.28
N LEU A 61 -9.93 5.98 3.71
CA LEU A 61 -11.14 6.74 4.07
C LEU A 61 -11.53 6.53 5.53
N TYR A 62 -11.53 5.28 6.01
CA TYR A 62 -11.86 4.96 7.39
C TYR A 62 -10.95 5.70 8.39
N LYS A 63 -9.64 5.68 8.13
CA LYS A 63 -8.64 6.37 8.96
C LYS A 63 -8.65 7.89 8.77
N GLY A 64 -9.03 8.38 7.59
CA GLY A 64 -9.20 9.82 7.36
C GLY A 64 -10.37 10.40 8.14
N ILE A 65 -11.40 9.59 8.41
CA ILE A 65 -12.60 9.98 9.17
C ILE A 65 -12.39 9.84 10.68
N ARG A 66 -11.53 8.92 11.13
CA ARG A 66 -11.33 8.58 12.55
C ARG A 66 -9.91 8.81 13.02
#